data_AF-A0A077ZFP0-F1
#
_entry.id   AF-A0A077ZFP0-F1
#
_cell.length_a   1.000
_cell.length_b   1.000
_cell.length_c   1.000
_cell.angle_alpha   90.00
_cell.angle_beta   90.00
_cell.angle_gamma   90.00
#
_symmetry.space_group_name_H-M   'P 1'
#
loop_
_entity.id
_entity.type
_entity.pdbx_description
1 polymer ?
#
loop_
_entity_poly.entity_id
_entity_poly.type
_entity_poly.pdbx_seq_one_letter_code
_entity_poly.pdbx_strand_id
1 'polypeptide(L)'
;MQSDEDIGKMSNAVPIVFGYRIQLYKLQKKIKPKLLEHFIEQVLLRTDEVANSFSVRTLSTAHMKLAAEREPSLNFLLPLFAGITEVNSERRRTIPELSPTETSFPAERHRKRRRKLLLDDAAANNGGHSESEE
;
A
#
# COMPACT_ATOMS: atom_id res chain seq x y z
N MET A 1 10.57 15.05 -2.78
CA MET A 1 10.31 14.89 -1.33
C MET A 1 11.43 15.51 -0.51
N GLN A 2 12.65 14.96 -0.48
CA GLN A 2 13.75 15.58 0.31
C GLN A 2 14.49 16.70 -0.42
N SER A 3 14.36 16.78 -1.74
CA SER A 3 14.96 17.81 -2.60
C SER A 3 14.06 19.03 -2.81
N ASP A 4 12.87 19.03 -2.21
CA ASP A 4 11.86 20.05 -2.41
C ASP A 4 11.98 21.04 -1.25
N GLU A 5 12.42 22.27 -1.54
CA GLU A 5 12.74 23.28 -0.52
C GLU A 5 11.49 23.78 0.23
N ASP A 6 10.32 23.70 -0.41
CA ASP A 6 9.03 24.07 0.20
C ASP A 6 8.50 23.00 1.16
N ILE A 7 9.01 21.77 1.04
CA ILE A 7 8.63 20.67 1.92
C ILE A 7 9.55 20.70 3.14
N GLY A 8 8.98 21.07 4.30
CA GLY A 8 9.70 21.05 5.58
C GLY A 8 10.39 19.71 5.88
N LYS A 9 11.35 19.73 6.81
CA LYS A 9 12.16 18.55 7.16
C LYS A 9 11.29 17.31 7.42
N MET A 10 11.44 16.28 6.60
CA MET A 10 10.76 14.99 6.79
C MET A 10 11.73 13.92 7.26
N SER A 11 11.23 12.98 8.06
CA SER A 11 11.99 11.77 8.41
C SER A 11 12.27 10.94 7.16
N ASN A 12 13.46 10.32 7.10
CA ASN A 12 13.83 9.35 6.06
C ASN A 12 12.81 8.20 5.92
N ALA A 13 12.05 7.91 6.98
CA ALA A 13 11.00 6.89 6.93
C ALA A 13 9.84 7.26 5.98
N VAL A 14 9.58 8.54 5.74
CA VAL A 14 8.41 9.00 4.96
C VAL A 14 8.55 8.63 3.47
N PRO A 15 9.61 9.02 2.73
CA PRO A 15 9.78 8.60 1.35
C PRO A 15 9.86 7.09 1.21
N ILE A 16 10.48 6.43 2.21
CA ILE A 16 10.53 4.99 2.32
C ILE A 16 9.10 4.47 2.30
N VAL A 17 8.21 4.82 3.23
CA VAL A 17 6.82 4.31 3.28
C VAL A 17 5.98 4.68 2.05
N PHE A 18 6.19 5.88 1.48
CA PHE A 18 5.39 6.36 0.35
C PHE A 18 5.73 5.69 -0.98
N GLY A 19 7.01 5.65 -1.39
CA GLY A 19 7.33 5.39 -2.79
C GLY A 19 8.66 4.72 -3.10
N TYR A 20 9.49 4.39 -2.10
CA TYR A 20 10.82 3.84 -2.36
C TYR A 20 10.88 2.31 -2.16
N ARG A 21 10.67 1.48 -3.21
CA ARG A 21 11.44 0.22 -3.47
C ARG A 21 11.08 -0.64 -4.72
N ILE A 22 10.76 -0.09 -5.90
CA ILE A 22 10.65 -0.91 -7.15
C ILE A 22 11.92 -1.76 -7.41
N GLN A 23 13.11 -1.25 -7.08
CA GLN A 23 14.36 -1.97 -7.34
C GLN A 23 14.55 -3.25 -6.51
N LEU A 24 13.93 -3.36 -5.34
CA LEU A 24 14.22 -4.45 -4.38
C LEU A 24 13.11 -5.50 -4.30
N TYR A 25 11.91 -5.19 -4.79
CA TYR A 25 10.88 -6.21 -5.04
C TYR A 25 11.40 -7.31 -5.98
N LYS A 26 12.19 -6.94 -7.00
CA LYS A 26 12.80 -7.89 -7.95
C LYS A 26 13.85 -8.82 -7.30
N LEU A 27 14.53 -8.39 -6.25
CA LEU A 27 15.59 -9.18 -5.58
C LEU A 27 15.09 -9.99 -4.37
N GLN A 28 14.02 -9.55 -3.72
CA GLN A 28 13.49 -10.18 -2.52
C GLN A 28 11.96 -10.24 -2.63
N LYS A 29 11.41 -11.41 -2.98
CA LYS A 29 9.97 -11.74 -3.05
C LYS A 29 9.19 -11.59 -1.72
N LYS A 30 9.67 -10.77 -0.77
CA LYS A 30 9.12 -10.59 0.58
C LYS A 30 8.81 -9.13 0.93
N ILE A 31 9.08 -8.18 0.04
CA ILE A 31 8.78 -6.77 0.29
C ILE A 31 7.41 -6.48 -0.28
N LYS A 32 6.46 -6.11 0.59
CA LYS A 32 5.13 -5.71 0.14
C LYS A 32 5.21 -4.37 -0.59
N PRO A 33 4.35 -4.17 -1.61
CA PRO A 33 4.26 -2.89 -2.27
C PRO A 33 3.96 -1.79 -1.25
N LYS A 34 4.62 -0.66 -1.42
CA LYS A 34 4.45 0.48 -0.51
C LYS A 34 3.23 1.29 -0.86
N LEU A 35 2.83 2.21 0.01
CA LEU A 35 1.50 2.85 0.00
C LEU A 35 1.05 3.28 -1.41
N LEU A 36 1.95 3.92 -2.18
CA LEU A 36 1.66 4.34 -3.55
C LEU A 36 1.43 3.18 -4.52
N GLU A 37 2.25 2.12 -4.45
CA GLU A 37 2.10 0.95 -5.32
C GLU A 37 0.78 0.22 -5.04
N HIS A 38 0.43 0.04 -3.76
CA HIS A 38 -0.86 -0.53 -3.38
C HIS A 38 -2.03 0.34 -3.83
N PHE A 39 -1.91 1.66 -3.67
CA PHE A 39 -2.92 2.60 -4.15
C PHE A 39 -3.11 2.52 -5.67
N ILE A 40 -2.02 2.50 -6.45
CA ILE A 40 -2.08 2.34 -7.92
C ILE A 40 -2.74 1.01 -8.28
N GLU A 41 -2.40 -0.08 -7.60
CA GLU A 41 -3.02 -1.39 -7.79
C GLU A 41 -4.53 -1.33 -7.57
N GLN A 42 -5.00 -0.71 -6.47
CA GLN A 42 -6.45 -0.56 -6.22
C GLN A 42 -7.14 0.25 -7.31
N VAL A 43 -6.55 1.36 -7.75
CA VAL A 43 -7.11 2.18 -8.85
C VAL A 43 -7.21 1.36 -10.14
N LEU A 44 -6.18 0.59 -10.47
CA LEU A 44 -6.16 -0.25 -11.68
C LEU A 44 -7.17 -1.39 -11.61
N LEU A 45 -7.32 -2.06 -10.47
CA LEU A 45 -8.32 -3.11 -10.27
C LEU A 45 -9.75 -2.58 -10.51
N ARG A 46 -10.10 -1.43 -9.93
CA ARG A 46 -11.41 -0.79 -10.16
C ARG A 46 -11.61 -0.35 -11.60
N THR A 47 -10.56 0.16 -12.22
CA THR A 47 -10.59 0.56 -13.64
C THR A 47 -10.78 -0.65 -14.56
N ASP A 48 -10.14 -1.77 -14.24
CA ASP A 48 -10.26 -3.02 -14.98
C ASP A 48 -11.66 -3.63 -14.86
N GLU A 49 -12.26 -3.62 -13.66
CA GLU A 49 -13.67 -4.02 -13.45
C GLU A 49 -14.61 -3.22 -14.37
N VAL A 50 -14.40 -1.91 -14.49
CA VAL A 50 -15.16 -1.04 -15.40
C VAL A 50 -14.88 -1.39 -16.87
N ALA A 51 -13.63 -1.55 -17.29
CA ALA A 51 -13.30 -1.87 -18.68
C ALA A 51 -13.86 -3.24 -19.11
N ASN A 52 -13.78 -4.23 -18.22
CA ASN A 52 -14.35 -5.56 -18.41
C ASN A 52 -15.88 -5.51 -18.53
N SER A 53 -16.56 -4.63 -17.78
CA SER A 53 -18.00 -4.43 -17.92
C SER A 53 -18.42 -3.91 -19.32
N PHE A 54 -17.49 -3.28 -20.04
CA PHE A 54 -17.67 -2.86 -21.42
C PHE A 54 -17.13 -3.85 -22.45
N SER A 55 -16.61 -5.01 -22.00
CA SER A 55 -15.90 -6.00 -22.82
C SER A 55 -14.72 -5.41 -23.59
N VAL A 56 -14.04 -4.40 -23.02
CA VAL A 56 -12.88 -3.75 -23.62
C VAL A 56 -11.62 -4.23 -22.91
N ARG A 57 -10.60 -4.63 -23.67
CA ARG A 57 -9.31 -5.08 -23.13
C ARG A 57 -8.32 -3.94 -22.87
N THR A 58 -8.61 -2.77 -23.40
CA THR A 58 -7.76 -1.58 -23.29
C THR A 58 -8.34 -0.63 -22.25
N LEU A 59 -7.57 -0.35 -21.19
CA LEU A 59 -7.92 0.67 -20.21
C LEU A 59 -7.82 2.06 -20.84
N SER A 60 -8.77 2.93 -20.50
CA SER A 60 -8.78 4.33 -20.95
C SER A 60 -8.96 5.23 -19.73
N THR A 61 -8.58 6.50 -19.87
CA THR A 61 -8.79 7.50 -18.82
C THR A 61 -10.28 7.67 -18.49
N ALA A 62 -11.17 7.42 -19.45
CA ALA A 62 -12.61 7.44 -19.26
C ALA A 62 -13.11 6.25 -18.41
N HIS A 63 -12.46 5.08 -18.48
CA HIS A 63 -12.70 3.97 -17.55
C HIS A 63 -12.25 4.32 -16.12
N MET A 64 -11.10 4.99 -15.96
CA MET A 64 -10.60 5.42 -14.65
C MET A 64 -11.53 6.44 -14.00
N LYS A 65 -12.02 7.41 -14.79
CA LYS A 65 -13.02 8.39 -14.35
C LYS A 65 -14.28 7.69 -13.85
N LEU A 66 -14.82 6.75 -14.61
CA LEU A 66 -16.02 6.01 -14.21
C LEU A 66 -15.76 5.10 -12.99
N ALA A 67 -14.57 4.52 -12.85
CA ALA A 67 -14.20 3.79 -11.64
C ALA A 67 -14.16 4.70 -10.41
N ALA A 68 -13.58 5.90 -10.54
CA ALA A 68 -13.55 6.89 -9.47
C ALA A 68 -14.94 7.44 -9.12
N GLU A 69 -15.84 7.56 -10.09
CA GLU A 69 -17.25 7.95 -9.85
C GLU A 69 -18.04 6.88 -9.06
N ARG A 70 -17.63 5.60 -9.16
CA ARG A 70 -18.32 4.47 -8.54
C ARG A 70 -17.75 4.03 -7.20
N GLU A 71 -16.47 4.29 -6.98
CA GLU A 71 -15.76 3.86 -5.78
C GLU A 71 -15.53 5.07 -4.87
N PRO A 72 -16.26 5.20 -3.75
CA PRO A 72 -16.17 6.37 -2.88
C PRO A 72 -14.75 6.66 -2.37
N SER A 73 -13.93 5.62 -2.19
CA SER A 73 -12.54 5.76 -1.77
C SER A 73 -11.64 6.44 -2.82
N LEU A 74 -12.08 6.52 -4.08
CA LEU A 74 -11.38 7.14 -5.20
C LEU A 74 -11.95 8.52 -5.60
N ASN A 75 -13.02 9.00 -4.96
CA ASN A 75 -13.67 10.27 -5.28
C ASN A 75 -12.72 11.48 -5.27
N PHE A 76 -11.67 11.44 -4.46
CA PHE A 76 -10.66 12.51 -4.40
C PHE A 76 -9.88 12.70 -5.72
N LEU A 77 -9.94 11.72 -6.63
CA LEU A 77 -9.34 11.79 -7.96
C LEU A 77 -10.23 12.51 -8.97
N LEU A 78 -11.53 12.69 -8.71
CA LEU A 78 -12.48 13.29 -9.65
C LEU A 78 -12.06 14.68 -10.17
N PRO A 79 -11.47 15.58 -9.34
CA PRO A 79 -10.94 16.85 -9.84
C PRO A 79 -9.86 16.68 -10.93
N LEU A 80 -9.07 15.62 -10.87
CA LEU A 80 -8.04 15.31 -11.89
C LEU A 80 -8.66 14.84 -13.22
N PHE A 81 -9.92 14.41 -13.20
CA PHE A 81 -10.63 13.88 -14.36
C PHE A 81 -11.64 14.85 -15.00
N ALA A 82 -11.68 16.11 -14.54
CA ALA A 82 -12.66 17.10 -14.97
C ALA A 82 -12.70 17.30 -16.51
N GLY A 83 -11.56 17.19 -17.20
CA GLY A 83 -11.46 17.36 -18.66
C GLY A 83 -11.69 16.09 -19.50
N ILE A 84 -11.94 14.93 -18.89
CA ILE A 84 -12.08 13.66 -19.62
C ILE A 84 -13.53 13.48 -20.08
N THR A 85 -13.69 13.23 -21.38
CA THR A 85 -14.98 12.88 -21.99
C THR A 85 -15.50 11.55 -21.48
N GLU A 86 -16.80 11.46 -21.24
CA GLU A 86 -17.42 10.26 -20.68
C GLU A 86 -17.45 9.09 -21.67
N VAL A 87 -17.28 7.87 -21.17
CA VAL A 87 -17.60 6.65 -21.93
C VAL A 87 -19.10 6.62 -22.17
N ASN A 88 -19.52 6.51 -23.45
CA ASN A 88 -20.89 6.41 -23.95
C ASN A 88 -21.94 6.15 -22.84
N SER A 89 -22.71 7.20 -22.52
CA SER A 89 -23.64 7.26 -21.40
C SER A 89 -24.75 6.21 -21.44
N GLU A 90 -25.09 5.66 -22.61
CA GLU A 90 -26.02 4.52 -22.76
C GLU A 90 -25.50 3.26 -22.04
N ARG A 91 -24.18 3.05 -22.05
CA ARG A 91 -23.54 1.86 -21.52
C ARG A 91 -23.32 1.96 -20.00
N ARG A 92 -23.38 3.18 -19.43
CA ARG A 92 -23.25 3.41 -17.97
C ARG A 92 -24.40 2.80 -17.15
N ARG A 93 -25.61 2.74 -17.71
CA ARG A 93 -26.84 2.36 -16.99
C ARG A 93 -26.97 0.87 -16.67
N THR A 94 -26.23 0.02 -17.38
CA THR A 94 -26.36 -1.44 -17.29
C THR A 94 -25.32 -2.10 -16.38
N ILE A 95 -24.42 -1.32 -15.76
CA ILE A 95 -23.30 -1.91 -15.03
C ILE A 95 -23.65 -2.00 -13.54
N PRO A 96 -23.51 -3.19 -12.92
CA PRO A 96 -23.70 -3.37 -11.49
C PRO A 96 -22.79 -2.47 -10.65
N GLU A 97 -23.28 -2.08 -9.47
CA GLU A 97 -22.54 -1.34 -8.46
C GLU A 97 -21.34 -2.18 -7.96
N LEU A 98 -20.15 -1.58 -7.92
CA LEU A 98 -18.95 -2.26 -7.45
C LEU A 98 -19.02 -2.43 -5.95
N SER A 99 -18.88 -3.66 -5.47
CA SER A 99 -18.87 -3.94 -4.03
C SER A 99 -17.64 -3.28 -3.38
N PRO A 100 -17.77 -2.64 -2.22
CA PRO A 100 -16.61 -2.14 -1.48
C PRO A 100 -15.71 -3.35 -1.15
N THR A 101 -14.48 -3.34 -1.66
CA THR A 101 -13.48 -4.34 -1.31
C THR A 101 -13.00 -3.98 0.08
N GLU A 102 -13.27 -4.83 1.06
CA GLU A 102 -12.70 -4.72 2.39
C GLU A 102 -11.17 -4.74 2.27
N THR A 103 -10.54 -3.58 2.35
CA THR A 103 -9.10 -3.45 2.49
C THR A 103 -8.69 -3.99 3.86
N SER A 104 -8.61 -5.30 3.97
CA SER A 104 -7.94 -6.00 5.04
C SER A 104 -6.46 -5.68 4.94
N PHE A 105 -6.02 -4.66 5.69
CA PHE A 105 -4.62 -4.62 6.10
C PHE A 105 -4.37 -5.93 6.86
N PRO A 106 -3.41 -6.77 6.46
CA PRO A 106 -3.08 -7.93 7.26
C PRO A 106 -2.46 -7.43 8.56
N ALA A 107 -3.31 -7.24 9.57
CA ALA A 107 -2.96 -7.05 10.97
C ALA A 107 -2.48 -8.40 11.53
N GLU A 108 -1.49 -9.01 10.87
CA GLU A 108 -1.06 -10.36 11.17
C GLU A 108 0.43 -10.40 11.52
N ARG A 109 0.65 -10.56 12.83
CA ARG A 109 1.80 -11.19 13.47
C ARG A 109 3.12 -10.42 13.54
N HIS A 110 3.12 -9.29 14.24
CA HIS A 110 4.32 -8.84 14.98
C HIS A 110 4.02 -8.49 16.44
N ARG A 111 3.27 -9.34 17.15
CA ARG A 111 3.09 -9.25 18.61
C ARG A 111 4.01 -10.21 19.42
N LYS A 112 4.95 -10.92 18.78
CA LYS A 112 5.81 -11.94 19.44
C LYS A 112 7.31 -11.67 19.53
N ARG A 113 7.82 -10.50 19.14
CA ARG A 113 9.28 -10.19 19.24
C ARG A 113 9.68 -9.15 20.29
N ARG A 114 8.74 -8.53 21.00
CA ARG A 114 9.04 -7.47 21.99
C ARG A 114 9.27 -7.95 23.43
N ARG A 115 9.50 -9.24 23.65
CA ARG A 115 9.66 -9.82 25.00
C ARG A 115 10.87 -10.76 25.18
N LYS A 116 11.79 -10.82 24.22
CA LYS A 116 13.02 -11.63 24.31
C LYS A 116 14.32 -10.86 24.10
N LEU A 117 14.29 -9.53 24.27
CA LEU A 117 15.47 -8.65 24.24
C LEU A 117 15.59 -7.79 25.51
N LEU A 118 14.83 -8.16 26.54
CA LEU A 118 14.91 -7.65 27.90
C LEU A 118 14.76 -8.87 28.81
N LEU A 119 15.80 -9.72 28.84
CA LEU A 119 16.01 -10.71 29.91
C LEU A 119 17.42 -11.36 29.89
N ASP A 120 18.29 -11.03 28.92
CA ASP A 120 19.65 -11.63 28.83
C ASP A 120 20.79 -10.76 29.40
N ASP A 121 20.50 -9.56 29.92
CA ASP A 121 21.50 -8.72 30.62
C ASP A 121 21.45 -8.83 32.16
N ALA A 122 20.68 -9.77 32.71
CA ALA A 122 20.49 -9.92 34.16
C ALA A 122 20.97 -11.26 34.75
N ALA A 123 21.69 -12.10 33.97
CA ALA A 123 22.04 -13.46 34.40
C ALA A 123 23.52 -13.86 34.25
N ALA A 124 24.43 -12.94 33.95
CA ALA A 124 25.86 -13.26 33.73
C ALA A 124 26.79 -12.98 34.92
N ASN A 125 26.28 -12.77 36.14
CA ASN A 125 27.13 -12.44 37.29
C ASN A 125 26.69 -13.17 38.56
N ASN A 126 26.86 -14.50 38.60
CA ASN A 126 27.14 -15.25 39.83
C ASN A 126 27.32 -16.74 39.55
N GLY A 127 28.47 -17.29 39.98
CA GLY A 127 28.79 -18.71 39.94
C GLY A 127 29.84 -19.00 38.87
N GLY A 128 31.00 -19.55 39.15
CA GLY A 128 31.62 -19.96 40.41
C GLY A 128 33.01 -20.40 40.02
N HIS A 129 34.02 -19.99 40.79
CA HIS A 129 35.30 -20.67 40.78
C HIS A 129 35.57 -21.12 42.21
N SER A 130 35.19 -22.36 42.44
CA SER A 130 35.59 -23.20 43.56
C SER A 130 37.02 -23.70 43.33
N GLU A 131 37.67 -24.02 44.45
CA GLU A 131 38.71 -25.05 44.61
C GLU A 131 40.14 -24.71 44.17
N SER A 132 40.98 -24.43 45.16
CA SER A 132 42.09 -25.33 45.51
C SER A 132 42.67 -24.95 46.87
N GLU A 133 42.63 -25.92 47.79
CA GLU A 133 43.21 -25.93 49.13
C GLU A 133 44.74 -26.00 49.10
N GLU A 134 45.41 -25.16 49.90
CA GLU A 134 46.46 -25.46 50.90
C GLU A 134 47.03 -24.15 51.47
#